data_AF-A0A960PHK9-F1
#
_entry.id   AF-A0A960PHK9-F1
#
_cell.length_a   1.000
_cell.length_b   1.000
_cell.length_c   1.000
_cell.angle_alpha   90.00
_cell.angle_beta   90.00
_cell.angle_gamma   90.00
#
_symmetry.space_group_name_H-M   'P 1'
#
loop_
_entity.id
_entity.type
_entity.pdbx_description
1 polymer ?
#
loop_
_entity_poly.entity_id
_entity_poly.type
_entity_poly.pdbx_seq_one_letter_code
_entity_poly.pdbx_strand_id
1 'polypeptide(L)'
;RQRNPPCRPLVPELVEEGRLIEATVQGWSKPAYLHPDTVRPRRIEARALLSPFDPVVWNRDRAERLFGFRYRIEIYVPRPKRRFGYYVLPFLLGDRLVGRVDLKADRAAGRLLVLGAFGEPEVDRSVVADALASELRLMANWLG
;
A
#
# COMPACT_ATOMS: atom_id res chain seq x y z
N ARG A 1 -13.36 -21.95 13.03
CA ARG A 1 -13.38 -21.54 11.59
C ARG A 1 -14.68 -20.78 11.36
N GLN A 2 -14.63 -19.46 11.13
CA GLN A 2 -15.81 -18.71 10.69
C GLN A 2 -16.28 -19.31 9.35
N ARG A 3 -17.53 -19.79 9.30
CA ARG A 3 -18.22 -20.06 8.04
C ARG A 3 -18.57 -18.70 7.46
N ASN A 4 -17.73 -18.17 6.58
CA ASN A 4 -18.16 -17.06 5.74
C ASN A 4 -19.20 -17.64 4.76
N PRO A 5 -20.47 -17.19 4.78
CA PRO A 5 -21.38 -17.53 3.70
C PRO A 5 -20.73 -17.08 2.38
N PRO A 6 -21.01 -17.76 1.25
CA PRO A 6 -20.53 -17.28 -0.03
C PRO A 6 -21.18 -15.91 -0.29
N CYS A 7 -20.43 -14.82 -0.08
CA CYS A 7 -20.94 -13.46 -0.32
C CYS A 7 -21.19 -13.20 -1.82
N ARG A 8 -20.60 -14.02 -2.70
CA ARG A 8 -20.63 -13.85 -4.15
C ARG A 8 -22.04 -13.87 -4.77
N PRO A 9 -22.96 -14.80 -4.41
CA PRO A 9 -24.34 -14.77 -4.89
C PRO A 9 -25.16 -13.54 -4.43
N LEU A 10 -24.75 -12.82 -3.39
CA LEU A 10 -25.49 -11.66 -2.88
C LEU A 10 -25.16 -10.36 -3.63
N VAL A 11 -24.10 -10.34 -4.44
CA VAL A 11 -23.68 -9.12 -5.15
C VAL A 11 -24.73 -8.65 -6.18
N PRO A 12 -25.33 -9.53 -7.01
CA PRO A 12 -26.42 -9.14 -7.91
C PRO A 12 -27.61 -8.55 -7.17
N GLU A 13 -28.04 -9.18 -6.07
CA GLU A 13 -29.15 -8.68 -5.23
C GLU A 13 -28.86 -7.25 -4.73
N LEU A 14 -27.64 -7.00 -4.23
CA LEU A 14 -27.24 -5.67 -3.79
C LEU A 14 -27.18 -4.63 -4.92
N VAL A 15 -26.90 -5.05 -6.15
CA VAL A 15 -26.94 -4.16 -7.32
C VAL A 15 -28.39 -3.85 -7.71
N GLU A 16 -29.27 -4.85 -7.72
CA GLU A 16 -30.71 -4.68 -7.98
C GLU A 16 -31.37 -3.79 -6.92
N GLU A 17 -31.00 -3.94 -5.65
CA GLU A 17 -31.44 -3.09 -4.53
C GLU A 17 -30.86 -1.66 -4.58
N GLY A 18 -29.95 -1.37 -5.51
CA GLY A 18 -29.27 -0.06 -5.58
C GLY A 18 -28.31 0.20 -4.42
N ARG A 19 -27.92 -0.83 -3.66
CA ARG A 19 -26.96 -0.76 -2.53
C ARG A 19 -25.51 -0.98 -2.98
N LEU A 20 -25.31 -1.44 -4.21
CA LEU A 20 -24.06 -1.43 -4.94
C LEU A 20 -24.30 -0.85 -6.33
N ILE A 21 -23.32 -0.11 -6.83
CA ILE A 21 -23.27 0.36 -8.21
C ILE A 21 -22.17 -0.42 -8.92
N GLU A 22 -22.50 -1.08 -10.02
CA GLU A 22 -21.50 -1.71 -10.88
C GLU A 22 -20.64 -0.63 -11.55
N ALA A 23 -19.32 -0.84 -11.53
CA ALA A 23 -18.35 0.08 -12.09
C ALA A 23 -17.30 -0.66 -12.92
N THR A 24 -16.83 0.00 -13.97
CA THR A 24 -15.68 -0.46 -14.74
C THR A 24 -14.41 0.22 -14.25
N VAL A 25 -13.31 -0.53 -14.24
CA VAL A 25 -11.98 -0.02 -13.91
C VAL A 25 -11.07 -0.31 -15.10
N GLN A 26 -10.35 0.69 -15.57
CA GLN A 26 -9.45 0.54 -16.70
C GLN A 26 -8.44 -0.58 -16.43
N GLY A 27 -8.27 -1.47 -17.42
CA GLY A 27 -7.38 -2.63 -17.33
C GLY A 27 -7.93 -3.82 -16.55
N TRP A 28 -9.15 -3.73 -15.98
CA TRP A 28 -9.79 -4.85 -15.30
C TRP A 28 -10.75 -5.57 -16.24
N SER A 29 -10.69 -6.90 -16.25
CA SER A 29 -11.60 -7.75 -17.04
C SER A 29 -12.91 -8.08 -16.34
N LYS A 30 -12.97 -7.89 -15.02
CA LYS A 30 -14.16 -8.13 -14.20
C LYS A 30 -14.69 -6.80 -13.66
N PRO A 31 -16.02 -6.66 -13.47
CA PRO A 31 -16.58 -5.46 -12.88
C PRO A 31 -16.06 -5.24 -11.45
N ALA A 32 -16.01 -3.98 -11.07
CA ALA A 32 -15.89 -3.53 -9.70
C ALA A 32 -17.27 -3.08 -9.19
N TYR A 33 -17.37 -2.89 -7.88
CA TYR A 33 -18.60 -2.41 -7.25
C TYR A 33 -18.27 -1.28 -6.30
N LEU A 34 -19.12 -0.26 -6.30
CA LEU A 34 -19.02 0.92 -5.45
C LEU A 34 -20.22 0.98 -4.53
N HIS A 35 -20.03 1.49 -3.32
CA HIS A 35 -21.15 1.92 -2.51
C HIS A 35 -21.79 3.16 -3.18
N PRO A 36 -23.12 3.33 -3.19
CA PRO A 36 -23.80 4.48 -3.82
C PRO A 36 -23.27 5.82 -3.33
N ASP A 37 -22.95 5.91 -2.03
CA ASP A 37 -22.41 7.12 -1.41
C ASP A 37 -20.89 7.28 -1.56
N THR A 38 -20.25 6.49 -2.43
CA THR A 38 -18.80 6.61 -2.66
C THR A 38 -18.48 7.94 -3.32
N VAL A 39 -17.80 8.82 -2.58
CA VAL A 39 -17.26 10.07 -3.12
C VAL A 39 -16.02 9.78 -3.95
N ARG A 40 -16.01 10.19 -5.22
CA ARG A 40 -14.81 10.16 -6.07
C ARG A 40 -14.05 11.48 -5.92
N PRO A 41 -12.89 11.50 -5.24
CA PRO A 41 -12.12 12.72 -5.08
C PRO A 41 -11.52 13.15 -6.44
N ARG A 42 -11.34 14.45 -6.63
CA ARG A 42 -10.63 15.00 -7.80
C ARG A 42 -9.13 14.70 -7.76
N ARG A 43 -8.57 14.59 -6.55
CA ARG A 43 -7.16 14.31 -6.29
C ARG A 43 -7.03 13.49 -5.01
N ILE A 44 -6.05 12.59 -4.99
CA ILE A 44 -5.64 11.87 -3.78
C ILE A 44 -4.36 12.52 -3.26
N GLU A 45 -4.40 13.02 -2.02
CA GLU A 45 -3.26 13.63 -1.34
C GLU A 45 -2.86 12.73 -0.16
N ALA A 46 -2.23 11.60 -0.48
CA ALA A 46 -1.70 10.68 0.53
C ALA A 46 -0.18 10.74 0.57
N ARG A 47 0.38 10.57 1.77
CA ARG A 47 1.80 10.35 2.00
C ARG A 47 1.92 9.45 3.22
N ALA A 48 2.41 8.23 3.03
CA ALA A 48 2.46 7.25 4.12
C ALA A 48 3.51 6.16 3.85
N LEU A 49 4.20 5.75 4.90
CA LEU A 49 4.95 4.50 4.94
C LEU A 49 4.02 3.38 5.41
N LEU A 50 3.68 2.46 4.52
CA LEU A 50 2.70 1.43 4.79
C LEU A 50 3.32 0.28 5.58
N SER A 51 2.64 -0.14 6.64
CA SER A 51 2.97 -1.38 7.34
C SER A 51 2.94 -2.56 6.36
N PRO A 52 3.78 -3.59 6.52
CA PRO A 52 3.70 -4.79 5.72
C PRO A 52 2.36 -5.53 5.82
N PHE A 53 1.59 -5.21 6.87
CA PHE A 53 0.27 -5.75 7.17
C PHE A 53 -0.87 -4.78 6.85
N ASP A 54 -0.56 -3.66 6.19
CA ASP A 54 -1.56 -2.67 5.81
C ASP A 54 -2.56 -3.25 4.77
N PRO A 55 -3.87 -2.97 4.89
CA PRO A 55 -4.90 -3.41 3.96
C PRO A 55 -4.63 -3.11 2.48
N VAL A 56 -3.80 -2.11 2.18
CA VAL A 56 -3.39 -1.75 0.83
C VAL A 56 -2.45 -2.80 0.22
N VAL A 57 -1.52 -3.38 1.00
CA VAL A 57 -0.41 -4.20 0.47
C VAL A 57 -0.39 -5.66 0.95
N TRP A 58 -1.13 -6.01 2.00
CA TRP A 58 -1.19 -7.38 2.52
C TRP A 58 -1.76 -8.38 1.48
N ASN A 59 -2.76 -7.95 0.68
CA ASN A 59 -3.30 -8.72 -0.44
C ASN A 59 -2.51 -8.40 -1.71
N ARG A 60 -1.59 -9.31 -2.06
CA ARG A 60 -0.63 -9.14 -3.17
C ARG A 60 -1.33 -8.97 -4.52
N ASP A 61 -2.32 -9.78 -4.82
CA ASP A 61 -3.03 -9.74 -6.10
C ASP A 61 -3.80 -8.43 -6.24
N ARG A 62 -4.37 -7.92 -5.14
CA ARG A 62 -5.03 -6.62 -5.11
C ARG A 62 -4.02 -5.47 -5.26
N ALA A 63 -2.88 -5.53 -4.58
CA ALA A 63 -1.84 -4.51 -4.66
C ALA A 63 -1.23 -4.42 -6.07
N GLU A 64 -0.96 -5.56 -6.70
CA GLU A 64 -0.48 -5.62 -8.08
C GLU A 64 -1.53 -5.10 -9.06
N ARG A 65 -2.80 -5.49 -8.89
CA ARG A 65 -3.88 -5.07 -9.77
C ARG A 65 -4.27 -3.59 -9.66
N LEU A 66 -4.12 -2.98 -8.48
CA LEU A 66 -4.44 -1.56 -8.25
C LEU A 66 -3.24 -0.62 -8.46
N PHE A 67 -2.05 -1.04 -8.06
CA PHE A 67 -0.87 -0.16 -7.98
C PHE A 67 0.30 -0.63 -8.86
N GLY A 68 0.17 -1.75 -9.57
CA GLY A 68 1.30 -2.36 -10.29
C GLY A 68 2.44 -2.79 -9.38
N PHE A 69 2.18 -2.95 -8.08
CA PHE A 69 3.22 -3.07 -7.05
C PHE A 69 3.31 -4.48 -6.48
N ARG A 70 4.37 -5.19 -6.85
CA ARG A 70 4.69 -6.51 -6.26
C ARG A 70 5.44 -6.34 -4.95
N TYR A 71 4.80 -6.71 -3.86
CA TYR A 71 5.34 -6.59 -2.52
C TYR A 71 5.38 -7.91 -1.76
N ARG A 72 6.53 -8.22 -1.17
CA ARG A 72 6.71 -9.29 -0.21
C ARG A 72 7.66 -8.79 0.86
N ILE A 73 7.23 -8.81 2.12
CA ILE A 73 8.13 -8.59 3.24
C ILE A 73 9.14 -9.74 3.32
N GLU A 74 10.40 -9.40 3.57
CA GLU A 74 11.51 -10.35 3.54
C GLU A 74 12.07 -10.67 4.94
N ILE A 75 11.30 -10.42 6.01
CA ILE A 75 11.71 -10.71 7.41
C ILE A 75 12.10 -12.16 7.63
N TYR A 76 11.46 -13.10 6.91
CA TYR A 76 11.75 -14.53 6.99
C TYR A 76 12.77 -15.01 5.95
N VAL A 77 13.19 -14.13 5.04
CA VAL A 77 14.20 -14.46 4.02
C VAL A 77 15.58 -14.30 4.66
N PRO A 78 16.51 -15.28 4.51
CA PRO A 78 17.88 -15.14 4.99
C PRO A 78 18.55 -13.89 4.42
N ARG A 79 19.33 -13.17 5.24
CA ARG A 79 19.93 -11.86 4.88
C ARG A 79 20.56 -11.82 3.47
N PRO A 80 21.38 -12.80 3.04
CA PRO A 80 22.02 -12.74 1.72
C PRO A 80 21.06 -12.90 0.53
N LYS A 81 19.84 -13.39 0.77
CA LYS A 81 18.81 -13.62 -0.26
C LYS A 81 17.76 -12.52 -0.33
N ARG A 82 17.85 -11.50 0.54
CA ARG A 82 16.92 -10.37 0.55
C ARG A 82 17.21 -9.47 -0.64
N ARG A 83 16.15 -9.01 -1.31
CA ARG A 83 16.25 -8.05 -2.41
C ARG A 83 16.27 -6.62 -1.90
N PHE A 84 15.48 -6.31 -0.88
CA PHE A 84 15.27 -4.94 -0.42
C PHE A 84 15.66 -4.72 1.05
N GLY A 85 15.50 -5.71 1.92
CA GLY A 85 15.84 -5.50 3.33
C GLY A 85 15.06 -6.36 4.30
N TYR A 86 15.19 -6.09 5.60
CA TYR A 86 14.49 -6.87 6.62
C TYR A 86 13.04 -6.43 6.77
N TYR A 87 12.81 -5.17 7.11
CA TYR A 87 11.50 -4.61 7.45
C TYR A 87 11.16 -3.46 6.50
N VAL A 88 10.93 -3.84 5.24
CA VAL A 88 10.75 -2.90 4.13
C VAL A 88 9.32 -2.39 4.09
N LEU A 89 9.13 -1.08 4.23
CA LEU A 89 7.84 -0.41 4.12
C LEU A 89 7.63 0.17 2.71
N PRO A 90 6.51 -0.13 2.03
CA PRO A 90 6.11 0.59 0.82
C PRO A 90 5.83 2.06 1.12
N PHE A 91 6.27 2.96 0.24
CA PHE A 91 5.98 4.39 0.34
C PHE A 91 4.85 4.76 -0.63
N LEU A 92 3.71 5.16 -0.07
CA LEU A 92 2.56 5.70 -0.78
C LEU A 92 2.72 7.21 -0.92
N LEU A 93 2.62 7.71 -2.15
CA LEU A 93 2.59 9.14 -2.46
C LEU A 93 1.51 9.42 -3.50
N GLY A 94 0.54 10.26 -3.14
CA GLY A 94 -0.69 10.44 -3.91
C GLY A 94 -1.45 9.12 -4.02
N ASP A 95 -1.67 8.67 -5.25
CA ASP A 95 -2.37 7.43 -5.59
C ASP A 95 -1.41 6.29 -6.02
N ARG A 96 -0.10 6.46 -5.83
CA ARG A 96 0.93 5.50 -6.30
C ARG A 96 1.83 5.01 -5.17
N LEU A 97 2.21 3.73 -5.25
CA LEU A 97 3.31 3.17 -4.46
C LEU A 97 4.63 3.45 -5.19
N VAL A 98 5.38 4.42 -4.68
CA VAL A 98 6.51 5.04 -5.40
C VAL A 98 7.89 4.56 -4.92
N GLY A 99 7.95 3.83 -3.82
CA GLY A 99 9.20 3.29 -3.32
C GLY A 99 9.06 2.29 -2.19
N ARG A 100 10.22 1.86 -1.70
CA ARG A 100 10.43 0.86 -0.66
C ARG A 100 11.51 1.34 0.29
N VAL A 101 11.30 1.22 1.59
CA VAL A 101 12.25 1.74 2.59
C VAL A 101 12.46 0.70 3.68
N ASP A 102 13.68 0.17 3.82
CA ASP A 102 14.04 -0.71 4.94
C ASP A 102 14.35 0.13 6.17
N LEU A 103 13.53 -0.01 7.21
CA LEU A 103 13.63 0.81 8.41
C LEU A 103 13.99 0.00 9.64
N LYS A 104 14.78 0.62 10.51
CA LYS A 104 15.07 0.11 11.84
C LYS A 104 14.92 1.22 12.87
N ALA A 105 14.01 1.05 13.82
CA ALA A 105 13.93 1.89 15.01
C ALA A 105 15.03 1.45 16.00
N ASP A 106 16.07 2.27 16.14
CA ASP A 106 17.07 2.13 17.19
C ASP A 106 16.62 2.90 18.43
N ARG A 107 15.81 2.23 19.26
CA ARG A 107 15.23 2.82 20.47
C ARG A 107 16.27 3.18 21.52
N ALA A 108 17.40 2.49 21.55
CA ALA A 108 18.47 2.80 22.50
C ALA A 108 19.16 4.13 22.15
N ALA A 109 19.31 4.41 20.86
CA ALA A 109 19.90 5.66 20.38
C ALA A 109 18.89 6.78 20.10
N GLY A 110 17.58 6.52 20.21
CA GLY A 110 16.52 7.47 19.83
C GLY A 110 16.57 7.83 18.34
N ARG A 111 16.79 6.84 17.45
CA ARG A 111 16.98 7.08 16.01
C ARG A 111 16.14 6.15 15.14
N LEU A 112 15.55 6.71 14.10
CA LEU A 112 15.03 5.94 12.97
C LEU A 112 16.12 5.81 11.91
N LEU A 113 16.56 4.59 11.64
CA LEU A 113 17.59 4.29 10.65
C LEU A 113 16.95 3.87 9.35
N VAL A 114 17.37 4.50 8.25
CA VAL A 114 17.08 4.06 6.88
C VAL A 114 18.22 3.14 6.44
N LEU A 115 17.96 1.84 6.42
CA LEU A 115 18.94 0.83 6.02
C LEU A 115 19.01 0.67 4.49
N GLY A 116 17.92 1.03 3.80
CA GLY A 116 17.85 1.07 2.34
C GLY A 116 16.63 1.87 1.87
N ALA A 117 16.78 2.57 0.76
CA ALA A 117 15.69 3.30 0.10
C ALA A 117 15.74 3.03 -1.41
N PHE A 118 14.62 2.60 -1.96
CA PHE A 118 14.52 2.15 -3.35
C PHE A 118 13.32 2.82 -4.01
N GLY A 119 13.54 3.58 -5.07
CA GLY A 119 12.46 4.14 -5.89
C GLY A 119 11.99 3.12 -6.94
N GLU A 120 10.70 3.14 -7.28
CA GLU A 120 10.20 2.37 -8.40
C GLU A 120 10.73 2.91 -9.75
N PRO A 121 10.87 2.07 -10.80
CA PRO A 121 11.53 2.47 -12.06
C PRO A 121 10.93 3.68 -12.77
N GLU A 122 9.60 3.86 -12.69
CA GLU A 122 8.86 4.89 -13.42
C GLU A 122 8.61 6.17 -12.60
N VAL A 123 9.39 6.40 -11.56
CA VAL A 123 9.18 7.53 -10.66
C VAL A 123 10.40 8.44 -10.63
N ASP A 124 10.14 9.75 -10.76
CA ASP A 124 11.14 10.78 -10.51
C ASP A 124 11.55 10.75 -9.03
N ARG A 125 12.77 10.28 -8.78
CA ARG A 125 13.31 10.11 -7.43
C ARG A 125 13.52 11.45 -6.71
N SER A 126 13.70 12.55 -7.44
CA SER A 126 13.87 13.87 -6.82
C SER A 126 12.60 14.31 -6.11
N VAL A 127 11.44 14.17 -6.78
CA VAL A 127 10.12 14.46 -6.20
C VAL A 127 9.79 13.54 -5.03
N VAL A 128 10.15 12.25 -5.13
CA VAL A 128 9.91 11.27 -4.06
C VAL A 128 10.78 11.54 -2.84
N ALA A 129 12.03 11.96 -3.02
CA ALA A 129 12.99 12.11 -1.93
C ALA A 129 12.52 13.13 -0.88
N ASP A 130 12.01 14.30 -1.31
CA ASP A 130 11.56 15.35 -0.40
C ASP A 130 10.31 14.93 0.39
N ALA A 131 9.35 14.30 -0.31
CA ALA A 131 8.16 13.74 0.32
C ALA A 131 8.54 12.63 1.32
N LEU A 132 9.41 11.71 0.92
CA LEU A 132 9.87 10.62 1.78
C LEU A 132 10.62 11.14 3.00
N ALA A 133 11.50 12.12 2.83
CA ALA A 133 12.24 12.72 3.95
C ALA A 133 11.27 13.35 4.96
N SER A 134 10.21 14.01 4.49
CA SER A 134 9.18 14.57 5.36
C SER A 134 8.41 13.48 6.12
N GLU A 135 8.09 12.38 5.44
CA GLU A 135 7.39 11.24 6.05
C GLU A 135 8.25 10.50 7.09
N LEU A 136 9.55 10.34 6.81
CA LEU A 136 10.50 9.73 7.74
C LEU A 136 10.69 10.57 9.00
N ARG A 137 10.71 11.91 8.87
CA ARG A 137 10.75 12.82 10.04
C ARG A 137 9.48 12.70 10.88
N LEU A 138 8.31 12.63 10.23
CA LEU A 138 7.04 12.41 10.92
C LEU A 138 7.06 11.08 11.70
N MET A 139 7.48 10.00 11.05
CA MET A 139 7.58 8.68 11.69
C MET A 139 8.60 8.67 12.83
N ALA A 140 9.77 9.28 12.64
CA ALA A 140 10.78 9.39 13.69
C ALA A 140 10.20 10.10 14.93
N ASN A 141 9.55 11.26 14.73
CA ASN A 141 8.93 12.02 15.82
C ASN A 141 7.83 11.21 16.54
N TRP A 142 7.07 10.38 15.83
CA TRP A 142 6.05 9.53 16.43
C TRP A 142 6.63 8.39 17.28
N LEU A 143 7.81 7.88 16.93
CA LEU A 143 8.46 6.76 17.61
C LEU A 143 9.25 7.16 18.87
N GLY A 144 9.53 8.45 19.07
CA GLY A 144 10.36 8.99 20.16
C GLY A 144 11.84 8.97 19.80
#